data_AF-A0A4Y7PGA6-F1
#
_entry.id   AF-A0A4Y7PGA6-F1
#
_cell.length_a   1.000
_cell.length_b   1.000
_cell.length_c   1.000
_cell.angle_alpha   90.00
_cell.angle_beta   90.00
_cell.angle_gamma   90.00
#
_symmetry.space_group_name_H-M   'P 1'
#
loop_
_entity.id
_entity.type
_entity.pdbx_description
1 polymer ?
#
loop_
_entity_poly.entity_id
_entity_poly.type
_entity_poly.pdbx_seq_one_letter_code
_entity_poly.pdbx_strand_id
1 'polypeptide(L)'
;MIGSDDDIPEFFDASCTPALEELTLDSSLDFSTLEPPLWPYLAQFLARSQPPLKSLSLLSIHMGVDDIISCLQHAPQLATLSGDRVLFQPEIMDALTPSLEPARIAICPKLTTISLKVSQDDFSALAAMICARWAISRHQHGENPTFFGVREWQNTIWLVFPPGSDTFFRNTVLIALKSHSASIARNLSMRQNIVPHLDM
;
A
#
# COMPACT_ATOMS: atom_id res chain seq x y z
N MET A 1 -29.25 -7.08 5.82
CA MET A 1 -28.99 -8.08 4.75
C MET A 1 -27.53 -7.96 4.38
N ILE A 2 -26.82 -9.07 4.39
CA ILE A 2 -25.42 -9.14 3.95
C ILE A 2 -25.50 -9.41 2.44
N GLY A 3 -25.00 -8.48 1.64
CA GLY A 3 -24.77 -8.72 0.22
C GLY A 3 -23.75 -9.85 0.03
N SER A 4 -23.99 -10.66 -0.98
CA SER A 4 -23.08 -11.70 -1.48
C SER A 4 -21.76 -11.05 -1.92
N ASP A 5 -20.64 -11.77 -1.80
CA ASP A 5 -19.36 -11.26 -2.31
C ASP A 5 -19.38 -11.07 -3.85
N ASP A 6 -20.35 -11.71 -4.53
CA ASP A 6 -20.70 -11.52 -5.95
C ASP A 6 -21.11 -10.07 -6.31
N ASP A 7 -21.47 -9.22 -5.33
CA ASP A 7 -21.88 -7.83 -5.56
C ASP A 7 -20.65 -6.90 -5.78
N ILE A 8 -19.45 -7.33 -5.36
CA ILE A 8 -18.21 -6.52 -5.40
C ILE A 8 -17.72 -6.27 -6.85
N PRO A 9 -17.66 -7.28 -7.76
CA PRO A 9 -17.35 -7.05 -9.17
C PRO A 9 -18.27 -6.03 -9.83
N GLU A 10 -19.60 -6.15 -9.65
CA GLU A 10 -20.59 -5.26 -10.27
C GLU A 10 -20.43 -3.81 -9.78
N PHE A 11 -20.16 -3.61 -8.48
CA PHE A 11 -19.85 -2.28 -7.95
C PHE A 11 -18.58 -1.68 -8.57
N PHE A 12 -17.51 -2.47 -8.70
CA PHE A 12 -16.29 -1.99 -9.34
C PHE A 12 -16.49 -1.72 -10.83
N ASP A 13 -17.32 -2.48 -11.55
CA ASP A 13 -17.60 -2.24 -12.97
C ASP A 13 -18.54 -1.08 -13.24
N ALA A 14 -19.54 -0.85 -12.40
CA ALA A 14 -20.45 0.29 -12.50
C ALA A 14 -19.80 1.62 -12.09
N SER A 15 -18.69 1.59 -11.34
CA SER A 15 -18.04 2.80 -10.81
C SER A 15 -16.89 3.32 -11.71
N CYS A 16 -16.81 4.63 -11.82
CA CYS A 16 -15.69 5.35 -12.41
C CYS A 16 -15.41 6.59 -11.56
N THR A 17 -14.22 6.69 -10.98
CA THR A 17 -13.89 7.73 -9.99
C THR A 17 -12.57 8.42 -10.32
N PRO A 18 -12.52 9.26 -11.38
CA PRO A 18 -11.28 9.87 -11.87
C PRO A 18 -10.66 10.89 -10.91
N ALA A 19 -11.36 11.28 -9.84
CA ALA A 19 -10.86 12.16 -8.78
C ALA A 19 -10.56 11.42 -7.45
N LEU A 20 -10.44 10.09 -7.48
CA LEU A 20 -10.16 9.30 -6.28
C LEU A 20 -8.69 9.48 -5.85
N GLU A 21 -8.48 10.07 -4.67
CA GLU A 21 -7.12 10.23 -4.11
C GLU A 21 -6.79 9.17 -3.05
N GLU A 22 -7.80 8.65 -2.37
CA GLU A 22 -7.63 7.67 -1.30
C GLU A 22 -8.63 6.51 -1.46
N LEU A 23 -8.10 5.29 -1.45
CA LEU A 23 -8.89 4.06 -1.47
C LEU A 23 -8.52 3.19 -0.26
N THR A 24 -9.50 2.85 0.56
CA THR A 24 -9.36 1.83 1.60
C THR A 24 -10.32 0.69 1.34
N LEU A 25 -9.75 -0.52 1.24
CA LEU A 25 -10.45 -1.78 1.15
C LEU A 25 -10.06 -2.61 2.39
N ASP A 26 -11.08 -3.08 3.11
CA ASP A 26 -10.94 -3.87 4.32
C ASP A 26 -11.94 -5.02 4.23
N SER A 27 -11.42 -6.22 4.04
CA SER A 27 -12.21 -7.44 3.97
C SER A 27 -12.09 -8.19 5.29
N SER A 28 -12.82 -7.74 6.30
CA SER A 28 -12.87 -8.32 7.65
C SER A 28 -13.56 -9.71 7.70
N LEU A 29 -13.45 -10.52 6.65
CA LEU A 29 -14.04 -11.83 6.52
C LEU A 29 -12.99 -12.89 6.87
N ASP A 30 -13.38 -13.85 7.71
CA ASP A 30 -12.57 -15.03 8.00
C ASP A 30 -12.57 -15.99 6.79
N PHE A 31 -11.80 -15.66 5.75
CA PHE A 31 -11.58 -16.52 4.59
C PHE A 31 -10.74 -17.75 4.98
N SER A 32 -11.41 -18.70 5.64
CA SER A 32 -10.92 -20.05 5.91
C SER A 32 -10.87 -20.95 4.66
N THR A 33 -11.25 -20.41 3.50
CA THR A 33 -11.17 -21.07 2.19
C THR A 33 -9.72 -21.09 1.68
N LEU A 34 -9.26 -22.27 1.29
CA LEU A 34 -7.85 -22.57 1.00
C LEU A 34 -7.26 -21.88 -0.24
N GLU A 35 -8.07 -21.33 -1.13
CA GLU A 35 -7.62 -20.66 -2.35
C GLU A 35 -8.05 -19.18 -2.35
N PRO A 36 -7.15 -18.22 -2.63
CA PRO A 36 -7.52 -16.83 -2.83
C PRO A 36 -8.40 -16.70 -4.08
N PRO A 37 -9.56 -16.02 -4.01
CA PRO A 37 -10.28 -15.65 -5.23
C PRO A 37 -9.41 -14.73 -6.09
N LEU A 38 -9.41 -14.96 -7.41
CA LEU A 38 -8.82 -14.02 -8.36
C LEU A 38 -9.55 -12.68 -8.23
N TRP A 39 -8.81 -11.58 -8.07
CA TRP A 39 -9.37 -10.24 -7.80
C TRP A 39 -9.00 -9.21 -8.90
N PRO A 40 -9.23 -9.52 -10.19
CA PRO A 40 -8.83 -8.66 -11.30
C PRO A 40 -9.61 -7.33 -11.34
N TYR A 41 -10.78 -7.27 -10.68
CA TYR A 41 -11.71 -6.16 -10.71
C TYR A 41 -11.10 -4.85 -10.18
N LEU A 42 -10.23 -4.92 -9.17
CA LEU A 42 -9.57 -3.72 -8.64
C LEU A 42 -8.57 -3.14 -9.66
N ALA A 43 -7.76 -3.99 -10.29
CA ALA A 43 -6.82 -3.56 -11.32
C ALA A 43 -7.57 -2.95 -12.52
N GLN A 44 -8.65 -3.60 -12.95
CA GLN A 44 -9.52 -3.10 -14.04
C GLN A 44 -10.19 -1.76 -13.68
N PHE A 45 -10.69 -1.61 -12.46
CA PHE A 45 -11.27 -0.35 -11.96
C PHE A 45 -10.25 0.80 -11.95
N LEU A 46 -9.02 0.56 -11.49
CA LEU A 46 -7.93 1.54 -11.50
C LEU A 46 -7.49 1.86 -12.94
N ALA A 47 -7.38 0.86 -13.82
CA ALA A 47 -7.04 1.03 -15.22
C ALA A 47 -8.07 1.87 -15.99
N ARG A 48 -9.37 1.67 -15.71
CA ARG A 48 -10.48 2.40 -16.33
C ARG A 48 -10.66 3.81 -15.76
N SER A 49 -10.55 3.97 -14.43
CA SER A 49 -10.74 5.26 -13.76
C SER A 49 -9.54 6.20 -13.87
N GLN A 50 -8.34 5.66 -14.09
CA GLN A 50 -7.04 6.36 -14.08
C GLN A 50 -6.89 7.41 -12.95
N PRO A 51 -7.21 7.05 -11.69
CA PRO A 51 -7.32 8.02 -10.62
C PRO A 51 -5.94 8.57 -10.19
N PRO A 52 -5.86 9.82 -9.70
CA PRO A 52 -4.65 10.38 -9.10
C PRO A 52 -4.46 9.83 -7.67
N LEU A 53 -4.44 8.50 -7.54
CA LEU A 53 -4.44 7.80 -6.27
C LEU A 53 -3.13 8.07 -5.51
N LYS A 54 -3.24 8.68 -4.33
CA LYS A 54 -2.14 9.02 -3.43
C LYS A 54 -2.02 8.03 -2.28
N SER A 55 -3.14 7.46 -1.83
CA SER A 55 -3.19 6.51 -0.71
C SER A 55 -4.01 5.28 -1.05
N LEU A 56 -3.45 4.09 -0.79
CA LEU A 56 -4.08 2.79 -0.98
C LEU A 56 -3.90 1.96 0.30
N SER A 57 -5.01 1.52 0.90
CA SER A 57 -4.99 0.58 2.02
C SER A 57 -5.71 -0.72 1.64
N LEU A 58 -5.02 -1.85 1.73
CA LEU A 58 -5.54 -3.19 1.48
C LEU A 58 -5.41 -4.04 2.76
N LEU A 59 -6.53 -4.32 3.44
CA LEU A 59 -6.56 -5.02 4.73
C LEU A 59 -7.39 -6.30 4.68
N SER A 60 -6.82 -7.40 5.19
CA SER A 60 -7.42 -8.73 5.23
C SER A 60 -7.90 -9.21 3.86
N ILE A 61 -7.26 -8.75 2.78
CA ILE A 61 -7.70 -9.01 1.41
C ILE A 61 -7.01 -10.25 0.87
N HIS A 62 -7.83 -11.21 0.45
CA HIS A 62 -7.37 -12.38 -0.30
C HIS A 62 -7.26 -12.01 -1.78
N MET A 63 -6.14 -11.37 -2.14
CA MET A 63 -5.77 -11.00 -3.49
C MET A 63 -4.43 -11.69 -3.84
N GLY A 64 -4.29 -12.19 -5.07
CA GLY A 64 -3.04 -12.79 -5.54
C GLY A 64 -1.90 -11.76 -5.60
N VAL A 65 -0.65 -12.22 -5.50
CA VAL A 65 0.54 -11.37 -5.65
C VAL A 65 0.53 -10.62 -6.99
N ASP A 66 0.18 -11.31 -8.08
CA ASP A 66 0.10 -10.72 -9.42
C ASP A 66 -1.03 -9.69 -9.55
N ASP A 67 -2.19 -9.95 -8.92
CA ASP A 67 -3.32 -9.01 -8.86
C ASP A 67 -2.92 -7.73 -8.11
N ILE A 68 -2.23 -7.85 -6.97
CA ILE A 68 -1.70 -6.70 -6.20
C ILE A 68 -0.71 -5.90 -7.05
N ILE A 69 0.24 -6.58 -7.69
CA ILE A 69 1.24 -5.96 -8.58
C ILE A 69 0.54 -5.21 -9.73
N SER A 70 -0.48 -5.82 -10.35
CA SER A 70 -1.29 -5.18 -11.41
C SER A 70 -2.04 -3.94 -10.90
N CYS A 71 -2.65 -4.00 -9.71
CA CYS A 71 -3.29 -2.82 -9.09
C CYS A 71 -2.30 -1.67 -8.88
N LEU A 72 -1.09 -1.97 -8.41
CA LEU A 72 -0.03 -0.97 -8.18
C LEU A 72 0.46 -0.34 -9.50
N GLN A 73 0.52 -1.09 -10.61
CA GLN A 73 0.89 -0.57 -11.94
C GLN A 73 -0.08 0.51 -12.45
N HIS A 74 -1.34 0.46 -12.03
CA HIS A 74 -2.34 1.48 -12.35
C HIS A 74 -2.35 2.67 -11.36
N ALA A 75 -1.46 2.69 -10.36
CA ALA A 75 -1.33 3.76 -9.37
C ALA A 75 0.11 4.35 -9.29
N PRO A 76 0.73 4.82 -10.39
CA PRO A 76 2.09 5.36 -10.38
C PRO A 76 2.27 6.65 -9.55
N GLN A 77 1.17 7.27 -9.13
CA GLN A 77 1.16 8.45 -8.25
C GLN A 77 1.13 8.11 -6.75
N LEU A 78 1.04 6.82 -6.40
CA LEU A 78 0.86 6.36 -5.03
C LEU A 78 2.02 6.83 -4.14
N ALA A 79 1.68 7.60 -3.10
CA ALA A 79 2.61 8.07 -2.09
C ALA A 79 2.54 7.22 -0.82
N THR A 80 1.38 6.64 -0.53
CA THR A 80 1.10 5.82 0.65
C THR A 80 0.50 4.48 0.26
N LEU A 81 1.20 3.40 0.58
CA LEU A 81 0.67 2.05 0.56
C LEU A 81 0.45 1.60 2.01
N SER A 82 -0.65 0.92 2.29
CA SER A 82 -0.92 0.35 3.60
C SER A 82 -1.55 -1.02 3.51
N GLY A 83 -1.17 -1.95 4.37
CA GLY A 83 -1.80 -3.26 4.42
C GLY A 83 -1.25 -4.16 5.51
N ASP A 84 -1.62 -5.43 5.48
CA ASP A 84 -1.14 -6.44 6.41
C ASP A 84 0.04 -7.25 5.82
N ARG A 85 0.34 -8.40 6.44
CA ARG A 85 1.42 -9.30 6.02
C ARG A 85 1.23 -9.88 4.60
N VAL A 86 0.00 -10.02 4.10
CA VAL A 86 -0.30 -10.52 2.74
C VAL A 86 0.17 -9.53 1.69
N LEU A 87 0.05 -8.22 1.97
CA LEU A 87 0.51 -7.16 1.07
C LEU A 87 2.04 -7.04 0.96
N PHE A 88 2.77 -7.41 2.01
CA PHE A 88 4.22 -7.22 2.10
C PHE A 88 5.02 -8.52 1.92
N GLN A 89 4.54 -9.36 1.00
CA GLN A 89 5.29 -10.52 0.51
C GLN A 89 6.57 -10.08 -0.24
N PRO A 90 7.64 -10.90 -0.24
CA PRO A 90 8.92 -10.55 -0.86
C PRO A 90 8.81 -10.09 -2.31
N GLU A 91 7.96 -10.73 -3.09
CA GLU A 91 7.73 -10.49 -4.52
C GLU A 91 7.14 -9.09 -4.76
N ILE A 92 6.20 -8.67 -3.91
CA ILE A 92 5.57 -7.33 -3.97
C ILE A 92 6.59 -6.27 -3.55
N MET A 93 7.36 -6.55 -2.50
CA MET A 93 8.45 -5.67 -2.05
C MET A 93 9.57 -5.54 -3.09
N ASP A 94 9.89 -6.61 -3.81
CA ASP A 94 10.85 -6.61 -4.92
C ASP A 94 10.32 -5.86 -6.14
N ALA A 95 9.00 -5.88 -6.40
CA ALA A 95 8.37 -5.09 -7.46
C ALA A 95 8.26 -3.59 -7.12
N LEU A 96 8.16 -3.25 -5.84
CA LEU A 96 8.22 -1.87 -5.33
C LEU A 96 9.65 -1.33 -5.23
N THR A 97 10.65 -2.20 -5.15
CA THR A 97 12.07 -1.82 -5.06
C THR A 97 12.66 -1.74 -6.48
N PRO A 98 13.07 -0.55 -6.97
CA PRO A 98 13.72 -0.47 -8.27
C PRO A 98 15.06 -1.22 -8.23
N SER A 99 15.35 -1.99 -9.29
CA SER A 99 16.60 -2.74 -9.43
C SER A 99 17.50 -2.08 -10.46
N LEU A 100 18.81 -2.11 -10.19
CA LEU A 100 19.86 -1.69 -11.13
C LEU A 100 20.16 -2.77 -12.17
N GLU A 101 19.99 -4.06 -11.83
CA GLU A 101 20.33 -5.20 -12.70
C GLU A 101 19.20 -6.23 -12.73
N PRO A 102 18.51 -6.42 -13.89
CA PRO A 102 18.42 -5.45 -14.98
C PRO A 102 17.75 -4.15 -14.49
N ALA A 103 18.03 -3.03 -15.16
CA ALA A 103 17.43 -1.74 -14.83
C ALA A 103 15.89 -1.80 -14.92
N ARG A 104 15.22 -1.80 -13.75
CA ARG A 104 13.76 -1.87 -13.62
C ARG A 104 13.24 -0.62 -12.93
N ILE A 105 12.32 0.08 -13.60
CA ILE A 105 11.59 1.19 -13.02
C ILE A 105 10.64 0.63 -11.95
N ALA A 106 10.66 1.20 -10.75
CA ALA A 106 9.72 0.82 -9.68
C ALA A 106 8.29 1.12 -10.09
N ILE A 107 7.37 0.23 -9.70
CA ILE A 107 5.94 0.33 -10.06
C ILE A 107 5.28 1.60 -9.50
N CYS A 108 5.63 1.97 -8.26
CA CYS A 108 5.14 3.20 -7.60
C CYS A 108 6.33 4.14 -7.34
N PRO A 109 6.83 4.90 -8.34
CA PRO A 109 8.05 5.70 -8.19
C PRO A 109 7.91 6.87 -7.21
N LYS A 110 6.69 7.22 -6.77
CA LYS A 110 6.42 8.24 -5.74
C LYS A 110 6.16 7.67 -4.33
N LEU A 111 6.32 6.35 -4.12
CA LEU A 111 5.91 5.70 -2.88
C LEU A 111 6.79 6.10 -1.69
N THR A 112 6.33 7.05 -0.88
CA THR A 112 7.05 7.59 0.29
C THR A 112 6.60 6.98 1.61
N THR A 113 5.58 6.12 1.66
CA THR A 113 4.96 5.63 2.91
C THR A 113 4.48 4.19 2.73
N ILE A 114 4.87 3.27 3.63
CA ILE A 114 4.47 1.85 3.62
C ILE A 114 3.94 1.45 5.01
N SER A 115 2.65 1.67 5.27
CA SER A 115 2.01 1.43 6.56
C SER A 115 1.58 -0.03 6.77
N LEU A 116 2.22 -0.72 7.72
CA LEU A 116 1.90 -2.10 8.08
C LEU A 116 0.84 -2.17 9.19
N LYS A 117 -0.22 -2.96 9.00
CA LYS A 117 -1.21 -3.27 10.04
C LYS A 117 -1.07 -4.75 10.40
N VAL A 118 -0.51 -5.02 11.58
CA VAL A 118 -0.34 -6.37 12.15
C VAL A 118 -0.87 -6.41 13.58
N SER A 119 -1.24 -7.60 14.03
CA SER A 119 -1.32 -7.93 15.45
C SER A 119 0.04 -7.74 16.13
N GLN A 120 0.06 -7.57 17.45
CA GLN A 120 1.30 -7.22 18.18
C GLN A 120 2.41 -8.27 18.07
N ASP A 121 2.04 -9.54 17.89
CA ASP A 121 2.95 -10.69 18.03
C ASP A 121 3.91 -10.87 16.83
N ASP A 122 3.50 -10.48 15.61
CA ASP A 122 4.26 -10.69 14.36
C ASP A 122 5.20 -9.51 14.00
N PHE A 123 5.16 -8.40 14.74
CA PHE A 123 5.75 -7.13 14.29
C PHE A 123 7.29 -7.14 14.18
N SER A 124 7.98 -7.72 15.17
CA SER A 124 9.45 -7.59 15.33
C SER A 124 10.23 -8.09 14.11
N ALA A 125 9.86 -9.27 13.58
CA ALA A 125 10.57 -9.90 12.47
C ALA A 125 10.40 -9.13 11.15
N LEU A 126 9.19 -8.62 10.88
CA LEU A 126 8.90 -7.86 9.66
C LEU A 126 9.57 -6.48 9.69
N ALA A 127 9.56 -5.79 10.83
CA ALA A 127 10.32 -4.55 11.01
C ALA A 127 11.83 -4.76 10.80
N ALA A 128 12.39 -5.83 11.37
CA ALA A 128 13.80 -6.18 11.19
C ALA A 128 14.15 -6.46 9.71
N MET A 129 13.28 -7.17 8.97
CA MET A 129 13.47 -7.44 7.55
C MET A 129 13.45 -6.16 6.69
N ILE A 130 12.50 -5.25 6.93
CA ILE A 130 12.42 -4.00 6.15
C ILE A 130 13.63 -3.11 6.46
N CYS A 131 14.02 -2.99 7.74
CA CYS A 131 15.24 -2.28 8.14
C CYS A 131 16.50 -2.88 7.51
N ALA A 132 16.62 -4.20 7.44
CA ALA A 132 17.76 -4.89 6.82
C ALA A 132 17.83 -4.65 5.31
N ARG A 133 16.70 -4.80 4.59
CA ARG A 133 16.61 -4.49 3.14
C ARG A 133 16.99 -3.04 2.86
N TRP A 134 16.50 -2.09 3.67
CA TRP A 134 16.83 -0.68 3.54
C TRP A 134 18.31 -0.38 3.80
N ALA A 135 18.91 -1.04 4.80
CA ALA A 135 20.35 -0.93 5.06
C ALA A 135 21.16 -1.42 3.85
N ILE A 136 20.81 -2.56 3.26
CA ILE A 136 21.49 -3.11 2.06
C ILE A 136 21.40 -2.13 0.89
N SER A 137 20.22 -1.58 0.61
CA SER A 137 20.02 -0.60 -0.47
C SER A 137 20.96 0.60 -0.36
N ARG A 138 21.12 1.17 0.84
CA ARG A 138 22.03 2.33 1.05
C ARG A 138 23.51 1.99 0.90
N HIS A 139 23.93 0.77 1.26
CA HIS A 139 25.32 0.33 1.07
C HIS A 139 25.71 0.29 -0.42
N GLN A 140 24.78 -0.01 -1.32
CA GLN A 140 25.02 -0.01 -2.77
C GLN A 140 25.26 1.39 -3.34
N HIS A 141 24.76 2.44 -2.66
CA HIS A 141 24.93 3.84 -3.07
C HIS A 141 26.08 4.59 -2.37
N GLY A 142 26.83 3.91 -1.49
CA GLY A 142 27.94 4.53 -0.76
C GLY A 142 27.52 5.57 0.29
N GLU A 143 26.23 5.65 0.62
CA GLU A 143 25.73 6.57 1.63
C GLU A 143 25.98 6.04 3.04
N ASN A 144 26.51 6.90 3.92
CA ASN A 144 26.77 6.54 5.31
C ASN A 144 25.44 6.26 6.04
N PRO A 145 25.29 5.11 6.74
CA PRO A 145 24.02 4.75 7.36
C PRO A 145 23.75 5.54 8.64
N THR A 146 23.31 6.79 8.51
CA THR A 146 22.58 7.47 9.57
C THR A 146 21.27 6.71 9.83
N PHE A 147 21.23 6.02 10.96
CA PHE A 147 20.05 5.27 11.41
C PHE A 147 19.09 6.25 12.12
N PHE A 148 17.83 6.26 11.71
CA PHE A 148 16.82 7.13 12.30
C PHE A 148 15.99 6.39 13.35
N GLY A 149 15.63 7.11 14.41
CA GLY A 149 14.93 6.54 15.56
C GLY A 149 13.49 6.14 15.24
N VAL A 150 13.13 4.93 15.65
CA VAL A 150 11.75 4.45 15.75
C VAL A 150 10.97 5.40 16.67
N ARG A 151 9.93 6.07 16.17
CA ARG A 151 9.01 6.86 17.01
C ARG A 151 7.67 6.14 17.15
N GLU A 152 7.35 5.75 18.37
CA GLU A 152 6.05 5.18 18.72
C GLU A 152 5.10 6.29 19.20
N TRP A 153 3.92 6.38 18.59
CA TRP A 153 2.83 7.29 18.96
C TRP A 153 1.50 6.58 18.74
N GLN A 154 0.62 6.49 19.75
CA GLN A 154 -0.74 5.93 19.59
C GLN A 154 -0.78 4.57 18.86
N ASN A 155 0.00 3.59 19.32
CA ASN A 155 0.14 2.26 18.71
C ASN A 155 0.58 2.29 17.22
N THR A 156 1.19 3.39 16.80
CA THR A 156 1.74 3.65 15.47
C THR A 156 3.24 3.85 15.61
N ILE A 157 4.03 2.90 15.12
CA ILE A 157 5.46 3.13 14.89
C ILE A 157 5.59 3.87 13.56
N TRP A 158 6.33 4.98 13.59
CA TRP A 158 6.67 5.81 12.44
C TRP A 158 8.15 5.63 12.07
N LEU A 159 8.46 5.10 10.87
CA LEU A 159 9.83 5.08 10.34
C LEU A 159 10.10 6.29 9.44
N VAL A 160 10.57 7.40 10.01
CA VAL A 160 10.87 8.62 9.25
C VAL A 160 12.29 8.56 8.69
N PHE A 161 12.45 8.87 7.41
CA PHE A 161 13.75 8.97 6.73
C PHE A 161 14.00 10.40 6.23
N PRO A 162 15.26 10.85 6.14
CA PRO A 162 15.60 12.23 5.79
C PRO A 162 15.47 12.50 4.27
N PRO A 163 15.12 13.73 3.86
CA PRO A 163 15.20 14.15 2.46
C PRO A 163 16.63 14.60 2.06
N GLY A 164 17.17 14.00 0.98
CA GLY A 164 18.53 14.24 0.42
C GLY A 164 19.45 13.04 0.70
N SER A 165 20.19 12.48 -0.27
CA SER A 165 20.92 13.09 -1.41
C SER A 165 20.24 13.00 -2.80
N ASP A 166 20.87 13.58 -3.84
CA ASP A 166 20.33 13.70 -5.21
C ASP A 166 20.31 12.41 -6.07
N THR A 167 20.43 11.21 -5.48
CA THR A 167 20.43 9.94 -6.23
C THR A 167 19.11 9.17 -6.13
N PHE A 168 18.26 9.34 -7.14
CA PHE A 168 17.19 8.44 -7.65
C PHE A 168 16.10 7.89 -6.70
N PHE A 169 16.26 7.92 -5.38
CA PHE A 169 15.33 7.40 -4.38
C PHE A 169 14.88 8.54 -3.43
N ARG A 170 13.96 9.40 -3.91
CA ARG A 170 13.30 10.42 -3.06
C ARG A 170 12.13 9.87 -2.21
N ASN A 171 12.05 8.56 -2.08
CA ASN A 171 10.98 7.82 -1.44
C ASN A 171 11.38 7.50 -0.01
N THR A 172 10.60 7.90 1.00
CA THR A 172 11.09 8.06 2.38
C THR A 172 11.75 6.80 2.98
N VAL A 173 11.09 5.75 3.48
CA VAL A 173 9.68 5.34 3.37
C VAL A 173 9.00 5.23 4.75
N LEU A 174 7.94 6.01 4.99
CA LEU A 174 7.23 6.09 6.26
C LEU A 174 6.40 4.83 6.56
N ILE A 175 6.90 3.93 7.39
CA ILE A 175 6.04 2.89 7.99
C ILE A 175 5.22 3.51 9.10
N ALA A 176 3.91 3.31 9.07
CA ALA A 176 2.96 3.61 10.14
C ALA A 176 2.23 2.32 10.54
N LEU A 177 2.09 2.02 11.84
CA LEU A 177 1.28 0.89 12.34
C LEU A 177 -0.05 1.35 12.92
N LYS A 178 -1.04 0.49 13.14
CA LYS A 178 -2.18 0.86 13.99
C LYS A 178 -2.80 -0.34 14.66
N SER A 179 -2.50 -0.54 15.94
CA SER A 179 -3.25 -1.50 16.77
C SER A 179 -4.68 -1.00 16.98
N HIS A 180 -5.66 -1.76 16.48
CA HIS A 180 -7.08 -1.54 16.76
C HIS A 180 -7.56 -2.51 17.83
N SER A 181 -8.31 -1.99 18.80
CA SER A 181 -9.15 -2.78 19.68
C SER A 181 -10.62 -2.61 19.27
N ALA A 182 -11.23 -3.71 18.85
CA ALA A 182 -12.66 -3.98 18.63
C ALA A 182 -13.60 -2.86 18.13
N SER A 183 -14.00 -2.93 16.86
CA SER A 183 -15.42 -3.06 16.44
C SER A 183 -15.49 -3.27 14.92
N ILE A 184 -16.04 -4.39 14.46
CA ILE A 184 -16.02 -4.77 13.03
C ILE A 184 -17.27 -4.22 12.33
N ALA A 185 -17.05 -3.34 11.37
CA ALA A 185 -18.05 -2.92 10.38
C ALA A 185 -17.39 -2.89 9.00
N ARG A 186 -18.08 -3.42 7.99
CA ARG A 186 -17.64 -3.37 6.58
C ARG A 186 -17.56 -1.91 6.14
N ASN A 187 -16.37 -1.42 5.78
CA ASN A 187 -16.16 -0.03 5.39
C ASN A 187 -15.36 0.06 4.09
N LEU A 188 -16.06 0.05 2.96
CA LEU A 188 -15.50 0.58 1.70
C LEU A 188 -15.49 2.10 1.81
N SER A 189 -14.29 2.69 1.92
CA SER A 189 -14.15 4.15 2.05
C SER A 189 -13.41 4.71 0.84
N MET A 190 -14.15 5.46 0.02
CA MET A 190 -13.63 6.28 -1.06
C MET A 190 -13.69 7.74 -0.64
N ARG A 191 -12.55 8.45 -0.70
CA ARG A 191 -12.51 9.90 -0.49
C ARG A 191 -12.12 10.60 -1.79
N GLN A 192 -12.98 11.51 -2.22
CA GLN A 192 -12.74 12.42 -3.34
C GLN A 192 -12.63 13.84 -2.78
N ASN A 193 -11.60 14.57 -3.16
CA ASN A 193 -11.53 16.00 -2.89
C ASN A 193 -12.49 16.72 -3.84
N ILE A 194 -13.66 17.12 -3.32
CA ILE A 194 -14.58 18.00 -4.05
C ILE A 194 -13.94 19.39 -4.09
N VAL A 195 -13.22 19.69 -5.16
CA VAL A 195 -12.73 21.04 -5.44
C VAL A 195 -13.96 21.88 -5.81
N PRO A 196 -14.30 22.96 -5.08
CA PRO A 196 -15.41 23.82 -5.44
C PRO A 196 -15.10 24.52 -6.76
N HIS A 197 -15.90 24.24 -7.79
CA HIS A 197 -15.84 24.96 -9.06
C HIS A 197 -16.34 26.38 -8.81
N LEU A 198 -15.43 27.35 -8.72
CA LEU A 198 -15.80 28.76 -8.76
C LEU A 198 -16.05 29.14 -10.22
N ASP A 199 -17.32 29.29 -10.58
CA ASP A 199 -17.70 29.96 -11.82
C ASP A 199 -17.38 31.46 -11.69
N MET A 200 -16.71 32.01 -12.71
CA MET A 200 -16.40 33.44 -12.90
C MET A 200 -17.09 33.97 -14.15
#